data_AF-A0A1X7T656-F1
#
_entry.id   AF-A0A1X7T656-F1
#
_cell.length_a   1.000
_cell.length_b   1.000
_cell.length_c   1.000
_cell.angle_alpha   90.00
_cell.angle_beta   90.00
_cell.angle_gamma   90.00
#
_symmetry.space_group_name_H-M   'P 1'
#
loop_
_entity.id
_entity.type
_entity.pdbx_description
1 polymer ?
#
loop_
_entity_poly.entity_id
_entity_poly.type
_entity_poly.pdbx_seq_one_letter_code
_entity_poly.pdbx_strand_id
1 'polypeptide(L)'
;MILSCKVNINDRVYVQGNEKLNVYDLGLVLYKDEVLHHHSIREHMKNLLLELVDKERKGEIVDRGAIQSTCKMLMCLSLSSSKRDVYEEDFERPFLQMSREFYKAESQKLLAENSAPVYLRKVEARLVEELERTHHYLDPSTESRITKVVEDELIKEHMSTIVDMENSGVIHMLKNIRVEGNTS
;
A
#
# COMPACT_ATOMS: atom_id res chain seq x y z
N MET A 1 -23.66 12.82 -28.38
CA MET A 1 -23.63 14.30 -28.38
C MET A 1 -24.86 14.93 -27.71
N ILE A 2 -26.09 14.47 -27.99
CA ILE A 2 -27.31 15.05 -27.37
C ILE A 2 -27.48 14.69 -25.87
N LEU A 3 -27.04 13.49 -25.43
CA LEU A 3 -27.09 13.11 -24.01
C LEU A 3 -26.12 13.93 -23.14
N SER A 4 -24.88 14.17 -23.58
CA SER A 4 -23.93 15.03 -22.85
C SER A 4 -24.43 16.46 -22.68
N CYS A 5 -25.07 17.05 -23.69
CA CYS A 5 -25.59 18.43 -23.58
C CYS A 5 -26.79 18.55 -22.64
N LYS A 6 -27.69 17.55 -22.61
CA LYS A 6 -28.84 17.55 -21.68
C LYS A 6 -28.41 17.39 -20.22
N VAL A 7 -27.43 16.52 -19.96
CA VAL A 7 -26.82 16.37 -18.63
C VAL A 7 -26.13 17.68 -18.21
N ASN A 8 -25.37 18.31 -19.12
CA ASN A 8 -24.64 19.55 -18.83
C ASN A 8 -25.55 20.75 -18.49
N ILE A 9 -26.71 20.89 -19.15
CA ILE A 9 -27.68 21.96 -18.85
C ILE A 9 -28.35 21.73 -17.49
N ASN A 10 -28.70 20.47 -17.16
CA ASN A 10 -29.34 20.15 -15.88
C ASN A 10 -28.37 20.35 -14.70
N ASP A 11 -27.10 19.97 -14.88
CA ASP A 11 -26.03 20.16 -13.89
C ASP A 11 -25.66 21.64 -13.68
N ARG A 12 -25.72 22.48 -14.72
CA ARG A 12 -25.36 23.90 -14.60
C ARG A 12 -26.48 24.78 -14.02
N VAL A 13 -27.74 24.45 -14.23
CA VAL A 13 -28.86 25.35 -13.88
C VAL A 13 -29.67 24.84 -12.69
N TYR A 14 -29.85 23.53 -12.51
CA TYR A 14 -30.74 22.96 -11.49
C TYR A 14 -30.02 22.55 -10.20
N VAL A 15 -28.77 22.10 -10.32
CA VAL A 15 -27.95 21.55 -9.21
C VAL A 15 -27.38 22.66 -8.32
N GLN A 16 -26.90 23.76 -8.91
CA GLN A 16 -26.30 24.89 -8.16
C GLN A 16 -27.31 25.67 -7.30
N GLY A 17 -28.61 25.57 -7.58
CA GLY A 17 -29.67 26.25 -6.82
C GLY A 17 -30.29 25.43 -5.67
N ASN A 18 -29.97 24.13 -5.54
CA ASN A 18 -30.71 23.21 -4.66
C ASN A 18 -29.83 22.28 -3.79
N GLU A 19 -28.51 22.49 -3.71
CA GLU A 19 -27.58 21.63 -2.94
C GLU A 19 -27.68 20.13 -3.27
N LYS A 20 -28.02 19.79 -4.53
CA LYS A 20 -28.11 18.39 -4.98
C LYS A 20 -26.77 17.92 -5.55
N LEU A 21 -26.58 16.60 -5.63
CA LEU A 21 -25.46 16.02 -6.38
C LEU A 21 -25.71 16.17 -7.88
N ASN A 22 -24.63 16.36 -8.66
CA ASN A 22 -24.72 16.32 -10.12
C ASN A 22 -24.98 14.88 -10.60
N VAL A 23 -25.36 14.72 -11.87
CA VAL A 23 -25.72 13.39 -12.43
C VAL A 23 -24.56 12.40 -12.36
N TYR A 24 -23.32 12.86 -12.49
CA TYR A 24 -22.13 12.02 -12.42
C TYR A 24 -21.90 11.48 -11.00
N ASP A 25 -21.93 12.36 -9.99
CA ASP A 25 -21.77 12.00 -8.58
C ASP A 25 -22.92 11.11 -8.11
N LEU A 26 -24.16 11.37 -8.57
CA LEU A 26 -25.29 10.48 -8.31
C LEU A 26 -25.06 9.07 -8.88
N GLY A 27 -24.51 8.98 -10.10
CA GLY A 27 -24.15 7.69 -10.71
C GLY A 27 -23.09 6.94 -9.90
N LEU A 28 -22.09 7.65 -9.37
CA LEU A 28 -21.06 7.08 -8.50
C LEU A 28 -21.64 6.61 -7.16
N VAL A 29 -22.55 7.37 -6.55
CA VAL A 29 -23.27 6.95 -5.33
C VAL A 29 -24.04 5.65 -5.59
N LEU A 30 -24.84 5.61 -6.66
CA LEU A 30 -25.63 4.42 -7.01
C LEU A 30 -24.74 3.21 -7.29
N TYR A 31 -23.63 3.38 -8.02
CA TYR A 31 -22.69 2.29 -8.26
C TYR A 31 -22.04 1.79 -6.95
N LYS A 32 -21.64 2.73 -6.09
CA LYS A 32 -21.05 2.40 -4.79
C LYS A 32 -22.02 1.58 -3.95
N ASP A 33 -23.27 2.02 -3.83
CA ASP A 33 -24.24 1.43 -2.91
C ASP A 33 -24.85 0.13 -3.44
N GLU A 34 -25.13 0.04 -4.74
CA GLU A 34 -25.81 -1.13 -5.32
C GLU A 34 -24.85 -2.22 -5.83
N VAL A 35 -23.63 -1.84 -6.25
CA VAL A 35 -22.66 -2.78 -6.82
C VAL A 35 -21.51 -3.04 -5.85
N LEU A 36 -20.77 -1.99 -5.48
CA LEU A 36 -19.55 -2.18 -4.67
C LEU A 36 -19.90 -2.65 -3.25
N HIS A 37 -20.90 -2.05 -2.61
CA HIS A 37 -21.32 -2.41 -1.26
C HIS A 37 -22.15 -3.69 -1.18
N HIS A 38 -22.44 -4.34 -2.32
CA HIS A 38 -22.99 -5.69 -2.28
C HIS A 38 -21.97 -6.63 -1.63
N HIS A 39 -22.34 -7.20 -0.49
CA HIS A 39 -21.41 -7.90 0.42
C HIS A 39 -20.49 -8.91 -0.29
N SER A 40 -21.05 -9.77 -1.16
CA SER A 40 -20.26 -10.78 -1.87
C SER A 40 -19.24 -10.19 -2.83
N ILE A 41 -19.57 -9.07 -3.50
CA ILE A 41 -18.68 -8.39 -4.46
C ILE A 41 -17.57 -7.70 -3.68
N ARG A 42 -17.93 -6.94 -2.64
CA ARG A 42 -16.98 -6.25 -1.77
C ARG A 42 -15.94 -7.21 -1.23
N GLU A 43 -16.38 -8.28 -0.55
CA GLU A 43 -15.46 -9.22 0.09
C GLU A 43 -14.61 -9.99 -0.92
N HIS A 44 -15.18 -10.39 -2.06
CA HIS A 44 -14.41 -11.05 -3.10
C HIS A 44 -13.33 -10.14 -3.69
N MET A 45 -13.67 -8.88 -4.00
CA MET A 45 -12.72 -7.90 -4.52
C MET A 45 -11.59 -7.63 -3.53
N LYS A 46 -11.92 -7.44 -2.24
CA LYS A 46 -10.92 -7.21 -1.18
C LYS A 46 -9.94 -8.37 -1.09
N ASN A 47 -10.44 -9.59 -1.00
CA ASN A 47 -9.61 -10.79 -0.91
C ASN A 47 -8.74 -10.97 -2.15
N LEU A 48 -9.30 -10.74 -3.35
CA LEU A 48 -8.55 -10.85 -4.60
C LEU A 48 -7.41 -9.83 -4.68
N LEU A 49 -7.64 -8.57 -4.31
CA LEU A 49 -6.59 -7.55 -4.31
C LEU A 49 -5.44 -7.92 -3.36
N LEU A 50 -5.76 -8.38 -2.16
CA LEU A 50 -4.76 -8.81 -1.18
C LEU A 50 -3.99 -10.05 -1.66
N GLU A 51 -4.69 -11.03 -2.25
CA GLU A 51 -4.08 -12.23 -2.83
C GLU A 51 -3.10 -11.88 -3.95
N LEU A 52 -3.46 -10.95 -4.85
CA LEU A 52 -2.58 -10.53 -5.95
C LEU A 52 -1.30 -9.86 -5.42
N VAL A 53 -1.41 -9.02 -4.39
CA VAL A 53 -0.23 -8.41 -3.74
C VAL A 53 0.66 -9.47 -3.09
N ASP A 54 0.07 -10.42 -2.36
CA ASP A 54 0.82 -11.50 -1.70
C ASP A 54 1.53 -12.42 -2.70
N LYS A 55 0.86 -12.78 -3.80
CA LYS A 55 1.45 -13.52 -4.93
C LYS A 55 2.64 -12.76 -5.53
N GLU A 56 2.49 -11.46 -5.75
CA GLU A 56 3.59 -10.65 -6.30
C GLU A 56 4.79 -10.59 -5.34
N ARG A 57 4.58 -10.47 -4.02
CA ARG A 57 5.65 -10.51 -3.02
C ARG A 57 6.40 -11.85 -3.00
N LYS A 58 5.72 -12.93 -3.39
CA LYS A 58 6.30 -14.28 -3.55
C LYS A 58 6.99 -14.49 -4.91
N GLY A 59 7.02 -13.46 -5.76
CA GLY A 59 7.69 -13.47 -7.06
C GLY A 59 6.81 -13.97 -8.20
N GLU A 60 5.50 -14.13 -7.99
CA GLU A 60 4.57 -14.48 -9.06
C GLU A 60 4.27 -13.26 -9.95
N ILE A 61 4.03 -13.50 -11.23
CA ILE A 61 3.60 -12.47 -12.18
C ILE A 61 2.10 -12.24 -12.00
N VAL A 62 1.72 -11.00 -11.71
CA VAL A 62 0.31 -10.61 -11.52
C VAL A 62 -0.10 -9.49 -12.49
N ASP A 63 -1.41 -9.35 -12.70
CA ASP A 63 -1.96 -8.24 -13.47
C ASP A 63 -1.97 -6.96 -12.63
N ARG A 64 -0.86 -6.21 -12.68
CA ARG A 64 -0.73 -4.90 -12.04
C ARG A 64 -1.76 -3.88 -12.56
N GLY A 65 -2.20 -4.02 -13.81
CA GLY A 65 -3.19 -3.14 -14.42
C GLY A 65 -4.56 -3.30 -13.76
N ALA A 66 -4.98 -4.54 -13.49
CA ALA A 66 -6.20 -4.83 -12.75
C ALA A 66 -6.17 -4.20 -11.35
N ILE A 67 -5.08 -4.38 -10.60
CA ILE A 67 -4.92 -3.77 -9.27
C ILE A 67 -5.05 -2.25 -9.36
N GLN A 68 -4.32 -1.63 -10.29
CA GLN A 68 -4.33 -0.17 -10.46
C GLN A 68 -5.73 0.36 -10.80
N SER A 69 -6.44 -0.30 -11.74
CA SER A 69 -7.79 0.08 -12.13
C SER A 69 -8.77 -0.02 -10.96
N THR A 70 -8.67 -1.07 -10.15
CA THR A 70 -9.52 -1.23 -8.96
C THR A 70 -9.18 -0.18 -7.89
N CYS A 71 -7.90 0.07 -7.59
CA CYS A 71 -7.51 1.12 -6.64
C CYS A 71 -8.02 2.51 -7.07
N LYS A 72 -7.89 2.84 -8.36
CA LYS A 72 -8.45 4.09 -8.93
C LYS A 72 -9.97 4.16 -8.79
N MET A 73 -10.68 3.06 -9.05
CA MET A 73 -12.13 2.99 -8.85
C MET A 73 -12.52 3.27 -7.40
N LEU A 74 -11.84 2.65 -6.42
CA LEU A 74 -12.12 2.89 -4.99
C LEU A 74 -11.87 4.35 -4.58
N MET A 75 -10.82 4.97 -5.13
CA MET A 75 -10.58 6.41 -4.94
C MET A 75 -11.69 7.27 -5.57
N CYS A 76 -12.14 6.94 -6.79
CA CYS A 76 -13.22 7.68 -7.45
C CYS A 76 -14.57 7.58 -6.72
N LEU A 77 -14.85 6.44 -6.08
CA LEU A 77 -16.08 6.22 -5.32
C LEU A 77 -16.07 6.88 -3.93
N SER A 78 -14.91 7.40 -3.51
CA SER A 78 -14.74 8.13 -2.25
C SER A 78 -15.25 9.57 -2.40
N LEU A 79 -16.57 9.74 -2.39
CA LEU A 79 -17.27 11.02 -2.56
C LEU A 79 -17.36 11.85 -1.27
N SER A 80 -16.84 11.33 -0.16
CA SER A 80 -16.90 11.98 1.15
C SER A 80 -15.86 13.11 1.29
N SER A 81 -15.96 13.87 2.38
CA SER A 81 -15.03 14.97 2.72
C SER A 81 -13.57 14.52 2.77
N SER A 82 -13.31 13.26 3.10
CA SER A 82 -11.94 12.69 3.20
C SER A 82 -11.38 12.19 1.87
N LYS A 83 -12.20 12.11 0.81
CA LYS A 83 -11.84 11.72 -0.58
C LYS A 83 -11.09 10.39 -0.73
N ARG A 84 -11.09 9.53 0.30
CA ARG A 84 -10.39 8.23 0.29
C ARG A 84 -11.05 7.16 1.16
N ASP A 85 -12.25 7.40 1.69
CA ASP A 85 -12.92 6.52 2.65
C ASP A 85 -13.09 5.10 2.13
N VAL A 86 -13.57 4.96 0.90
CA VAL A 86 -13.79 3.64 0.28
C VAL A 86 -12.47 2.91 0.06
N TYR A 87 -11.46 3.60 -0.49
CA TYR A 87 -10.12 3.03 -0.68
C TYR A 87 -9.46 2.63 0.64
N GLU A 88 -9.57 3.47 1.66
CA GLU A 88 -8.95 3.24 2.96
C GLU A 88 -9.56 2.03 3.68
N GLU A 89 -10.89 1.95 3.72
CA GLU A 89 -11.60 0.88 4.43
C GLU A 89 -11.54 -0.46 3.69
N ASP A 90 -11.74 -0.44 2.37
CA ASP A 90 -11.84 -1.68 1.62
C ASP A 90 -10.49 -2.27 1.29
N PHE A 91 -9.47 -1.44 1.07
CA PHE A 91 -8.20 -1.94 0.57
C PHE A 91 -7.01 -1.55 1.45
N GLU A 92 -6.78 -0.26 1.72
CA GLU A 92 -5.53 0.18 2.35
C GLU A 92 -5.34 -0.39 3.77
N ARG A 93 -6.36 -0.33 4.63
CA ARG A 93 -6.26 -0.88 6.00
C ARG A 93 -6.01 -2.40 5.99
N PRO A 94 -6.79 -3.22 5.26
CA PRO A 94 -6.48 -4.64 5.10
C PRO A 94 -5.09 -4.90 4.49
N PHE A 95 -4.68 -4.13 3.48
CA PHE A 95 -3.37 -4.24 2.84
C PHE A 95 -2.23 -3.98 3.84
N LEU A 96 -2.32 -2.92 4.63
CA LEU A 96 -1.32 -2.59 5.64
C LEU A 96 -1.26 -3.66 6.75
N GLN A 97 -2.41 -4.20 7.16
CA GLN A 97 -2.47 -5.29 8.14
C GLN A 97 -1.81 -6.57 7.62
N MET A 98 -2.16 -7.02 6.41
CA MET A 98 -1.53 -8.17 5.76
C MET A 98 -0.02 -7.95 5.59
N SER A 99 0.38 -6.73 5.23
CA SER A 99 1.80 -6.37 5.07
C SER A 99 2.56 -6.44 6.40
N ARG A 100 1.93 -6.01 7.49
CA ARG A 100 2.50 -6.12 8.83
C ARG A 100 2.77 -7.58 9.20
N GLU A 101 1.78 -8.45 8.98
CA GLU A 101 1.91 -9.88 9.26
C GLU A 101 3.00 -10.53 8.39
N PHE A 102 3.07 -10.17 7.11
CA PHE A 102 4.11 -10.62 6.19
C PHE A 102 5.52 -10.24 6.67
N TYR A 103 5.76 -8.96 6.96
CA TYR A 103 7.09 -8.48 7.36
C TYR A 103 7.49 -8.91 8.77
N LYS A 104 6.51 -9.13 9.65
CA LYS A 104 6.76 -9.74 10.96
C LYS A 104 7.30 -11.18 10.83
N ALA A 105 6.69 -11.99 9.96
CA ALA A 105 7.18 -13.34 9.70
C ALA A 105 8.53 -13.33 8.96
N GLU A 106 8.69 -12.43 7.99
CA GLU A 106 9.92 -12.32 7.22
C GLU A 106 11.11 -11.86 8.07
N SER A 107 10.95 -10.85 8.94
CA SER A 107 12.02 -10.39 9.83
C SER A 107 12.59 -11.52 10.70
N GLN A 108 11.72 -12.32 11.31
CA GLN A 108 12.13 -13.47 12.12
C GLN A 108 12.99 -14.47 11.34
N LYS A 109 12.55 -14.80 10.11
CA LYS A 109 13.31 -15.68 9.23
C LYS A 109 14.65 -15.08 8.83
N LEU A 110 14.65 -13.81 8.41
CA LEU A 110 15.85 -13.14 7.94
C LEU A 110 16.90 -12.96 9.05
N LEU A 111 16.49 -12.63 10.28
CA LEU A 111 17.39 -12.52 11.42
C LEU A 111 18.02 -13.86 11.81
N ALA A 112 17.28 -14.96 11.67
CA ALA A 112 17.80 -16.30 11.96
C ALA A 112 18.84 -16.78 10.92
N GLU A 113 18.70 -16.34 9.67
CA GLU A 113 19.46 -16.86 8.53
C GLU A 113 20.63 -15.96 8.07
N ASN A 114 20.70 -14.69 8.53
CA ASN A 114 21.59 -13.69 7.94
C ASN A 114 22.40 -12.91 8.98
N SER A 115 23.57 -12.42 8.57
CA SER A 115 24.34 -11.43 9.33
C SER A 115 23.73 -10.03 9.22
N ALA A 116 24.08 -9.11 10.13
CA ALA A 116 23.40 -7.81 10.21
C ALA A 116 23.57 -6.98 8.92
N PRO A 117 24.74 -6.95 8.27
CA PRO A 117 24.90 -6.26 6.98
C PRO A 117 24.08 -6.91 5.84
N VAL A 118 23.86 -8.22 5.88
CA VAL A 118 23.05 -8.92 4.87
C VAL A 118 21.56 -8.65 5.13
N TYR A 119 21.15 -8.69 6.40
CA TYR A 119 19.80 -8.35 6.83
C TYR A 119 19.42 -6.93 6.39
N LEU A 120 20.23 -5.91 6.72
CA LEU A 120 19.96 -4.51 6.38
C LEU A 120 19.85 -4.27 4.87
N ARG A 121 20.68 -4.93 4.05
CA ARG A 121 20.56 -4.88 2.58
C ARG A 121 19.25 -5.48 2.07
N LYS A 122 18.76 -6.54 2.71
CA LYS A 122 17.44 -7.12 2.38
C LYS A 122 16.30 -6.21 2.80
N VAL A 123 16.41 -5.53 3.95
CA VAL A 123 15.43 -4.51 4.38
C VAL A 123 15.36 -3.37 3.36
N GLU A 124 16.51 -2.85 2.93
CA GLU A 124 16.58 -1.81 1.89
C GLU A 124 15.93 -2.26 0.58
N ALA A 125 16.20 -3.50 0.13
CA ALA A 125 15.55 -4.07 -1.04
C ALA A 125 14.02 -4.14 -0.88
N ARG A 126 13.51 -4.56 0.28
CA ARG A 126 12.06 -4.60 0.55
C ARG A 126 11.43 -3.21 0.54
N LEU A 127 12.11 -2.18 1.04
CA LEU A 127 11.64 -0.79 0.96
C LEU A 127 11.52 -0.35 -0.50
N VAL A 128 12.54 -0.59 -1.33
CA VAL A 128 12.51 -0.27 -2.76
C VAL A 128 11.36 -0.99 -3.46
N GLU A 129 11.17 -2.28 -3.20
CA GLU A 129 10.08 -3.07 -3.79
C GLU A 129 8.69 -2.52 -3.42
N GLU A 130 8.46 -2.08 -2.18
CA GLU A 130 7.18 -1.49 -1.75
C GLU A 130 6.96 -0.08 -2.32
N LEU A 131 8.02 0.70 -2.49
CA LEU A 131 7.96 2.00 -3.18
C LEU A 131 7.59 1.81 -4.65
N GLU A 132 8.24 0.89 -5.35
CA GLU A 132 7.90 0.55 -6.73
C GLU A 132 6.46 0.04 -6.85
N ARG A 133 6.04 -0.85 -5.94
CA ARG A 133 4.66 -1.35 -5.86
C ARG A 133 3.65 -0.22 -5.72
N THR A 134 3.91 0.70 -4.79
CA THR A 134 3.06 1.87 -4.57
C THR A 134 2.97 2.72 -5.82
N HIS A 135 4.11 3.03 -6.44
CA HIS A 135 4.17 3.86 -7.64
C HIS A 135 3.43 3.23 -8.84
N HIS A 136 3.49 1.91 -8.99
CA HIS A 136 2.85 1.24 -10.12
C HIS A 136 1.32 1.21 -10.02
N TYR A 137 0.76 0.91 -8.84
CA TYR A 137 -0.67 0.58 -8.78
C TYR A 137 -1.44 1.02 -7.54
N LEU A 138 -0.79 1.55 -6.49
CA LEU A 138 -1.49 2.07 -5.31
C LEU A 138 -1.72 3.58 -5.42
N ASP A 139 -2.54 4.13 -4.53
CA ASP A 139 -2.63 5.58 -4.39
C ASP A 139 -1.35 6.13 -3.72
N PRO A 140 -0.78 7.28 -4.18
CA PRO A 140 0.44 7.85 -3.58
C PRO A 140 0.33 8.12 -2.07
N SER A 141 -0.88 8.34 -1.54
CA SER A 141 -1.08 8.54 -0.10
C SER A 141 -0.77 7.29 0.75
N THR A 142 -0.66 6.12 0.13
CA THR A 142 -0.31 4.85 0.79
C THR A 142 1.19 4.71 1.03
N GLU A 143 2.05 5.39 0.27
CA GLU A 143 3.51 5.21 0.28
C GLU A 143 4.10 5.37 1.69
N SER A 144 3.86 6.52 2.32
CA SER A 144 4.34 6.78 3.69
C SER A 144 3.85 5.78 4.72
N ARG A 145 2.68 5.17 4.50
CA ARG A 145 2.05 4.23 5.45
C ARG A 145 2.68 2.85 5.32
N ILE A 146 2.89 2.36 4.10
CA ILE A 146 3.54 1.08 3.88
C ILE A 146 5.02 1.13 4.24
N THR A 147 5.72 2.21 3.89
CA THR A 147 7.11 2.44 4.33
C THR A 147 7.24 2.34 5.84
N LYS A 148 6.34 3.01 6.58
CA LYS A 148 6.31 2.91 8.04
C LYS A 148 6.07 1.50 8.55
N VAL A 149 5.21 0.71 7.91
CA VAL A 149 4.99 -0.70 8.28
C VAL A 149 6.26 -1.52 8.09
N VAL A 150 6.95 -1.35 6.96
CA VAL A 150 8.23 -2.04 6.70
C VAL A 150 9.29 -1.64 7.73
N GLU A 151 9.43 -0.34 8.00
CA GLU A 151 10.38 0.18 8.99
C GLU A 151 10.06 -0.31 10.41
N ASP A 152 8.79 -0.27 10.82
CA ASP A 152 8.36 -0.74 12.13
C ASP A 152 8.72 -2.24 12.30
N GLU A 153 8.27 -3.09 11.37
CA GLU A 153 8.38 -4.55 11.50
C GLU A 153 9.79 -5.10 11.20
N LEU A 154 10.56 -4.46 10.31
CA LEU A 154 11.91 -4.96 9.95
C LEU A 154 13.04 -4.26 10.72
N ILE A 155 12.85 -3.04 11.21
CA ILE A 155 13.93 -2.25 11.85
C ILE A 155 13.61 -1.99 13.31
N LYS A 156 12.49 -1.32 13.59
CA LYS A 156 12.20 -0.77 14.92
C LYS A 156 12.01 -1.87 15.96
N GLU A 157 11.24 -2.90 15.64
CA GLU A 157 10.98 -4.03 16.55
C GLU A 157 12.25 -4.86 16.84
N HIS A 158 13.26 -4.81 15.95
CA HIS A 158 14.48 -5.62 16.04
C HIS A 158 15.75 -4.81 16.26
N MET A 159 15.64 -3.54 16.62
CA MET A 159 16.77 -2.61 16.69
C MET A 159 17.88 -3.12 17.63
N SER A 160 17.53 -3.59 18.82
CA SER A 160 18.49 -4.17 19.76
C SER A 160 19.17 -5.41 19.18
N THR A 161 18.40 -6.33 18.57
CA THR A 161 18.92 -7.55 17.96
C THR A 161 19.92 -7.26 16.83
N ILE A 162 19.63 -6.27 15.98
CA ILE A 162 20.50 -5.87 14.88
C ILE A 162 21.82 -5.27 15.39
N VAL A 163 21.76 -4.47 16.46
CA VAL A 163 22.95 -3.82 17.05
C VAL A 163 23.83 -4.83 17.78
N ASP A 164 23.22 -5.72 18.56
CA ASP A 164 23.90 -6.67 19.44
C ASP A 164 24.27 -7.99 18.76
N MET A 165 23.97 -8.12 17.46
CA MET A 165 24.17 -9.37 16.73
C MET A 165 25.63 -9.83 16.78
N GLU A 166 25.84 -11.04 17.29
CA GLU A 166 27.19 -11.54 17.60
C GLU A 166 28.05 -11.57 16.32
N ASN A 167 29.27 -11.03 16.41
CA ASN A 167 30.27 -10.99 15.33
C ASN A 167 29.83 -10.31 14.02
N SER A 168 28.70 -9.59 14.01
CA SER A 168 28.21 -8.94 12.79
C SER A 168 27.41 -7.66 13.00
N GLY A 169 27.01 -7.36 14.24
CA GLY A 169 26.28 -6.16 14.61
C GLY A 169 27.08 -4.87 14.41
N VAL A 170 26.43 -3.73 14.66
CA VAL A 170 26.96 -2.38 14.38
C VAL A 170 28.31 -2.14 15.07
N ILE A 171 28.48 -2.64 16.29
CA ILE A 171 29.74 -2.52 17.03
C ILE A 171 30.89 -3.23 16.30
N HIS A 172 30.64 -4.39 15.71
CA HIS A 172 31.63 -5.13 14.93
C HIS A 172 31.95 -4.40 13.62
N MET A 173 30.93 -3.89 12.92
CA MET A 173 31.12 -3.09 11.70
C MET A 173 32.00 -1.86 11.96
N LEU A 174 31.75 -1.11 13.03
CA LEU A 174 32.54 0.07 13.40
C LEU A 174 33.97 -0.27 13.81
N LYS A 175 34.19 -1.41 14.47
CA LYS A 175 35.53 -1.89 14.80
C LYS A 175 36.33 -2.22 13.54
N ASN A 176 35.73 -2.87 12.56
CA ASN A 176 36.43 -3.25 11.32
C ASN A 176 36.74 -2.05 10.42
N ILE A 177 35.84 -1.06 10.30
CA ILE A 177 36.12 0.18 9.55
C ILE A 177 37.33 0.92 10.14
N ARG A 178 37.45 0.96 11.48
CA ARG A 178 38.61 1.57 12.15
C ARG A 178 39.93 0.83 11.90
N VAL A 179 39.89 -0.48 11.67
CA VAL A 179 41.09 -1.27 11.39
C VAL A 179 41.57 -1.04 9.96
N GLU A 180 40.66 -0.95 8.99
CA GLU A 180 41.03 -0.66 7.59
C GLU A 180 41.59 0.76 7.39
N GLY A 181 41.14 1.74 8.19
CA GLY A 181 41.64 3.12 8.14
C GLY A 181 43.02 3.33 8.80
N ASN A 182 43.55 2.35 9.54
CA ASN A 182 44.83 2.46 10.25
C ASN A 182 45.97 1.68 9.57
N THR A 183 45.72 1.10 8.39
CA THR A 183 46.72 0.37 7.58
C THR A 183 47.17 1.13 6.33
N SER A 184 47.13 2.46 6.34
CA SER A 184 47.67 3.33 5.29
C SER A 184 48.76 4.26 5.82
#